data_AF-A0AAD6TWV3-F1
#
_entry.id   AF-A0AAD6TWV3-F1
#
_cell.length_a   1.000
_cell.length_b   1.000
_cell.length_c   1.000
_cell.angle_alpha   90.00
_cell.angle_beta   90.00
_cell.angle_gamma   90.00
#
_symmetry.space_group_name_H-M   'P 1'
#
loop_
_entity.id
_entity.type
_entity.pdbx_description
1 polymer ?
#
loop_
_entity_poly.entity_id
_entity_poly.type
_entity_poly.pdbx_seq_one_letter_code
_entity_poly.pdbx_strand_id
1 'polypeptide(L)'
;MSFCKGHSLRPMSLFFPRGEGLPGAIPALCLPLLGSNALDLGLVKTMPLRQRSRGENRLVSSIFVLRPQFRINIPRSIKLAAAGKKSWAKDLLTAASKLPFPCPELDLANATALSVLDYAKMIDGLMLRWIQGEVDSSEKLYLIKGRREPRKDMAPAPQTLRLRHYLFMVKTQKHREALTSLLLSTHLLAVEILRYGDHAQPRENDRSKRVCRFCKIEVETPEHALLTCDASPEVVSLRTAFFGKLFIDVPTLRVLMEILEPSEFFKTMIYERSTIALVAKFAYEVLEVFYTTPVFRSAV
;
A
#
# COMPACT_ATOMS: atom_id res chain seq x y z
N MET A 1 7.48 -69.04 15.11
CA MET A 1 6.32 -68.58 15.91
C MET A 1 6.01 -67.17 15.46
N SER A 2 5.23 -67.01 14.39
CA SER A 2 3.77 -66.75 14.37
C SER A 2 3.47 -65.27 14.64
N PHE A 3 3.13 -64.47 13.61
CA PHE A 3 1.75 -64.08 13.17
C PHE A 3 1.05 -63.15 14.21
N CYS A 4 0.31 -62.08 13.91
CA CYS A 4 -0.14 -61.44 12.67
C CYS A 4 -0.79 -60.07 12.99
N LYS A 5 -1.25 -59.41 11.93
CA LYS A 5 -1.93 -58.11 11.75
C LYS A 5 -3.27 -57.92 12.51
N GLY A 6 -3.63 -56.65 12.76
CA GLY A 6 -4.72 -55.95 12.03
C GLY A 6 -6.12 -55.75 12.66
N HIS A 7 -6.60 -54.49 12.56
CA HIS A 7 -8.00 -53.99 12.45
C HIS A 7 -8.98 -54.18 13.63
N SER A 8 -9.51 -53.11 14.25
CA SER A 8 -10.57 -52.17 13.83
C SER A 8 -11.94 -52.52 14.44
N LEU A 9 -12.55 -51.57 15.16
CA LEU A 9 -13.96 -51.09 15.06
C LEU A 9 -14.45 -50.49 16.40
N ARG A 10 -15.02 -49.28 16.32
CA ARG A 10 -15.86 -48.64 17.36
C ARG A 10 -17.29 -49.22 17.31
N PRO A 11 -18.19 -48.94 18.28
CA PRO A 11 -19.09 -47.77 18.15
C PRO A 11 -19.59 -47.10 19.47
N MET A 12 -20.17 -45.90 19.32
CA MET A 12 -21.34 -45.25 20.01
C MET A 12 -21.58 -45.44 21.53
N SER A 13 -22.08 -44.50 22.35
CA SER A 13 -22.62 -43.14 22.22
C SER A 13 -23.00 -42.59 23.61
N LEU A 14 -23.33 -41.29 23.68
CA LEU A 14 -24.15 -40.57 24.69
C LEU A 14 -23.63 -40.39 26.14
N PHE A 15 -23.40 -39.13 26.54
CA PHE A 15 -24.27 -38.40 27.48
C PHE A 15 -23.77 -36.95 27.70
N PHE A 16 -24.65 -35.97 27.48
CA PHE A 16 -24.57 -34.60 28.00
C PHE A 16 -25.18 -34.59 29.42
N PRO A 17 -24.78 -33.63 30.27
CA PRO A 17 -25.82 -32.71 30.75
C PRO A 17 -25.41 -31.24 30.77
N ARG A 18 -26.46 -30.43 30.74
CA ARG A 18 -26.54 -28.97 30.89
C ARG A 18 -26.16 -28.53 32.31
N GLY A 19 -25.66 -27.31 32.43
CA GLY A 19 -25.62 -26.54 33.68
C GLY A 19 -25.66 -25.04 33.36
N GLU A 20 -26.80 -24.42 33.62
CA GLU A 20 -27.12 -23.01 33.44
C GLU A 20 -26.48 -22.12 34.53
N GLY A 21 -26.38 -20.80 34.30
CA GLY A 21 -26.39 -19.81 35.38
C GLY A 21 -25.30 -18.71 35.36
N LEU A 22 -25.55 -17.63 34.62
CA LEU A 22 -25.20 -16.25 35.02
C LEU A 22 -26.34 -15.74 35.94
N PRO A 23 -26.15 -14.82 36.92
CA PRO A 23 -25.76 -13.42 36.63
C PRO A 23 -25.01 -12.64 37.75
N GLY A 24 -24.58 -11.40 37.45
CA GLY A 24 -24.67 -10.28 38.40
C GLY A 24 -23.39 -9.54 38.84
N ALA A 25 -23.16 -8.39 38.20
CA ALA A 25 -22.71 -7.08 38.72
C ALA A 25 -21.66 -6.90 39.87
N ILE A 26 -20.72 -5.99 39.53
CA ILE A 26 -19.73 -5.16 40.26
C ILE A 26 -20.18 -4.66 41.66
N PRO A 27 -19.23 -4.44 42.61
CA PRO A 27 -18.83 -3.05 42.90
C PRO A 27 -17.32 -2.82 43.12
N ALA A 28 -16.91 -1.58 42.87
CA ALA A 28 -15.58 -1.02 43.08
C ALA A 28 -15.26 -0.79 44.57
N LEU A 29 -13.99 -0.93 44.97
CA LEU A 29 -13.39 -0.29 46.14
C LEU A 29 -11.85 -0.19 45.99
N CYS A 30 -11.31 0.87 46.59
CA CYS A 30 -9.99 1.48 46.40
C CYS A 30 -8.85 0.89 47.26
N LEU A 31 -7.62 0.90 46.68
CA LEU A 31 -6.26 1.20 47.26
C LEU A 31 -5.68 0.26 48.36
N PRO A 32 -4.34 0.26 48.67
CA PRO A 32 -3.13 0.58 47.87
C PRO A 32 -1.90 -0.37 48.10
N LEU A 33 -0.85 -0.16 47.28
CA LEU A 33 0.62 -0.28 47.53
C LEU A 33 1.38 -1.63 47.55
N LEU A 34 2.64 -1.51 47.07
CA LEU A 34 3.80 -2.44 46.99
C LEU A 34 3.80 -3.38 45.76
N GLY A 35 4.79 -3.41 44.88
CA GLY A 35 6.07 -2.72 44.80
C GLY A 35 6.91 -3.32 43.67
N SER A 36 7.78 -2.48 43.10
CA SER A 36 9.08 -2.81 42.50
C SER A 36 9.16 -3.43 41.08
N ASN A 37 9.82 -2.65 40.23
CA ASN A 37 10.81 -3.03 39.22
C ASN A 37 10.34 -3.77 37.95
N ALA A 38 10.11 -2.99 36.89
CA ALA A 38 10.31 -3.48 35.52
C ALA A 38 10.69 -2.32 34.59
N LEU A 39 11.99 -2.29 34.28
CA LEU A 39 12.61 -2.00 32.99
C LEU A 39 11.90 -1.00 32.07
N ASP A 40 12.58 0.15 31.97
CA ASP A 40 12.45 1.22 30.99
C ASP A 40 12.53 0.69 29.55
N LEU A 41 11.40 0.20 29.04
CA LEU A 41 11.19 0.00 27.61
C LEU A 41 10.84 1.36 27.01
N GLY A 42 11.88 2.04 26.53
CA GLY A 42 11.77 3.25 25.74
C GLY A 42 10.79 3.06 24.59
N LEU A 43 9.55 3.51 24.81
CA LEU A 43 8.58 3.76 23.77
C LEU A 43 9.26 4.67 22.75
N VAL A 44 9.53 4.12 21.56
CA VAL A 44 9.71 4.92 20.35
C VAL A 44 8.43 5.74 20.22
N LYS A 45 8.51 7.00 20.64
CA LYS A 45 7.48 8.01 20.44
C LYS A 45 7.04 7.94 18.99
N THR A 46 5.83 7.47 18.78
CA THR A 46 5.10 7.61 17.53
C THR A 46 5.16 9.09 17.14
N MET A 47 5.85 9.36 16.04
CA MET A 47 5.91 10.70 15.47
C MET A 47 4.49 11.21 15.23
N PRO A 48 4.12 12.40 15.74
CA PRO A 48 2.85 12.99 15.37
C PRO A 48 3.00 13.50 13.93
N LEU A 49 2.43 12.76 12.97
CA LEU A 49 2.09 13.31 11.66
C LEU A 49 1.08 14.43 11.88
N ARG A 50 1.60 15.65 12.11
CA ARG A 50 0.81 16.87 12.13
C ARG A 50 0.47 17.25 10.68
N GLN A 51 -0.38 16.45 10.03
CA GLN A 51 -1.01 16.83 8.77
C GLN A 51 -2.08 17.88 9.07
N ARG A 52 -1.64 19.14 9.07
CA ARG A 52 -2.49 20.31 8.94
C ARG A 52 -2.85 20.45 7.47
N SER A 53 -3.79 19.65 6.98
CA SER A 53 -4.42 19.85 5.66
C SER A 53 -5.87 19.31 5.63
N ARG A 54 -6.65 19.67 6.66
CA ARG A 54 -8.12 19.70 6.53
C ARG A 54 -8.49 20.90 5.64
N GLY A 55 -8.41 20.75 4.32
CA GLY A 55 -8.86 21.82 3.41
C GLY A 55 -8.69 21.61 1.91
N GLU A 56 -7.62 20.97 1.44
CA GLU A 56 -7.20 21.19 0.04
C GLU A 56 -7.52 20.05 -0.94
N ASN A 57 -7.78 18.83 -0.47
CA ASN A 57 -7.98 17.66 -1.36
C ASN A 57 -9.43 17.43 -1.82
N ARG A 58 -10.33 18.42 -1.66
CA ARG A 58 -11.70 18.34 -2.21
C ARG A 58 -11.85 18.91 -3.61
N LEU A 59 -10.83 19.57 -4.19
CA LEU A 59 -11.07 20.41 -5.38
C LEU A 59 -11.19 19.62 -6.70
N VAL A 60 -10.43 18.56 -6.92
CA VAL A 60 -10.35 17.99 -8.28
C VAL A 60 -11.62 17.22 -8.69
N SER A 61 -12.24 16.45 -7.78
CA SER A 61 -13.50 15.76 -8.09
C SER A 61 -14.76 16.60 -7.83
N SER A 62 -14.69 17.60 -6.95
CA SER A 62 -15.85 18.44 -6.62
C SER A 62 -16.09 19.56 -7.63
N ILE A 63 -15.09 19.94 -8.44
CA ILE A 63 -15.23 20.96 -9.47
C ILE A 63 -16.03 20.45 -10.69
N PHE A 64 -16.04 19.14 -10.95
CA PHE A 64 -16.56 18.60 -12.23
C PHE A 64 -17.87 17.80 -12.15
N VAL A 65 -18.47 17.63 -10.97
CA VAL A 65 -19.90 17.25 -10.90
C VAL A 65 -20.72 18.49 -11.26
N LEU A 66 -20.87 18.75 -12.56
CA LEU A 66 -21.70 19.83 -13.08
C LEU A 66 -23.13 19.61 -12.63
N ARG A 67 -23.51 20.27 -11.52
CA ARG A 67 -24.90 20.35 -11.10
C ARG A 67 -25.72 20.98 -12.25
N PRO A 68 -26.97 20.57 -12.48
CA PRO A 68 -27.84 21.12 -13.53
C PRO A 68 -27.95 22.66 -13.55
N GLN A 69 -27.66 23.31 -12.40
CA GLN A 69 -27.61 24.76 -12.24
C GLN A 69 -26.50 25.47 -13.05
N PHE A 70 -25.47 24.76 -13.53
CA PHE A 70 -24.34 25.36 -14.27
C PHE A 70 -24.71 25.81 -15.70
N ARG A 71 -25.70 25.19 -16.35
CA ARG A 71 -26.00 25.47 -17.77
C ARG A 71 -26.60 26.86 -18.03
N ILE A 72 -27.23 27.47 -17.03
CA ILE A 72 -28.00 28.72 -17.20
C ILE A 72 -27.12 29.98 -16.97
N ASN A 73 -25.88 29.83 -16.47
CA ASN A 73 -25.09 30.96 -15.96
C ASN A 73 -23.66 31.06 -16.56
N ILE A 74 -23.37 30.35 -17.67
CA ILE A 74 -22.04 30.38 -18.30
C ILE A 74 -21.68 31.79 -18.81
N PRO A 75 -22.51 32.46 -19.65
CA PRO A 75 -22.17 33.78 -20.18
C PRO A 75 -22.00 34.85 -19.09
N ARG A 76 -22.81 34.78 -18.03
CA ARG A 76 -22.74 35.73 -16.91
C ARG A 76 -21.49 35.50 -16.06
N SER A 77 -21.08 34.26 -15.83
CA SER A 77 -19.82 33.96 -15.12
C SER A 77 -18.58 34.41 -15.90
N ILE A 78 -18.60 34.24 -17.22
CA ILE A 78 -17.53 34.73 -18.12
C ILE A 78 -17.44 36.26 -18.06
N LYS A 79 -18.58 36.96 -18.16
CA LYS A 79 -18.63 38.44 -18.00
C LYS A 79 -18.09 38.90 -16.64
N LEU A 80 -18.42 38.18 -15.57
CA LEU A 80 -17.89 38.47 -14.23
C LEU A 80 -16.37 38.25 -14.16
N ALA A 81 -15.85 37.18 -14.77
CA ALA A 81 -14.42 36.93 -14.83
C ALA A 81 -13.67 38.02 -15.59
N ALA A 82 -14.20 38.43 -16.76
CA ALA A 82 -13.64 39.53 -17.56
C ALA A 82 -13.63 40.87 -16.79
N ALA A 83 -14.64 41.11 -15.95
CA ALA A 83 -14.69 42.27 -15.06
C ALA A 83 -13.80 42.14 -13.80
N GLY A 84 -12.96 41.10 -13.72
CA GLY A 84 -12.08 40.83 -12.58
C GLY A 84 -12.82 40.38 -11.31
N LYS A 85 -14.14 40.16 -11.36
CA LYS A 85 -14.97 39.79 -10.21
C LYS A 85 -14.87 38.28 -9.92
N LYS A 86 -15.24 37.89 -8.70
CA LYS A 86 -15.29 36.48 -8.29
C LYS A 86 -16.35 35.75 -9.12
N SER A 87 -15.95 34.67 -9.78
CA SER A 87 -16.84 33.81 -10.57
C SER A 87 -16.19 32.44 -10.77
N TRP A 88 -16.99 31.41 -11.07
CA TRP A 88 -16.44 30.08 -11.32
C TRP A 88 -15.47 30.05 -12.51
N ALA A 89 -15.66 30.94 -13.51
CA ALA A 89 -14.77 31.02 -14.67
C ALA A 89 -13.39 31.56 -14.28
N LYS A 90 -13.34 32.57 -13.39
CA LYS A 90 -12.08 33.07 -12.83
C LYS A 90 -11.40 32.02 -11.95
N ASP A 91 -12.18 31.29 -11.15
CA ASP A 91 -11.67 30.21 -10.31
C ASP A 91 -11.08 29.08 -11.16
N LEU A 92 -11.71 28.72 -12.28
CA LEU A 92 -11.22 27.73 -13.23
C LEU A 92 -9.88 28.15 -13.87
N LEU A 93 -9.77 29.39 -14.36
CA LEU A 93 -8.51 29.91 -14.91
C LEU A 93 -7.40 29.92 -13.85
N THR A 94 -7.72 30.37 -12.64
CA THR A 94 -6.77 30.39 -11.53
C THR A 94 -6.33 28.98 -11.16
N ALA A 95 -7.24 28.01 -11.11
CA ALA A 95 -6.92 26.62 -10.84
C ALA A 95 -6.05 26.01 -11.95
N ALA A 96 -6.39 26.25 -13.23
CA ALA A 96 -5.63 25.77 -14.37
C ALA A 96 -4.19 26.30 -14.37
N SER A 97 -3.99 27.58 -14.04
CA SER A 97 -2.66 28.21 -13.95
C SER A 97 -1.76 27.64 -12.84
N LYS A 98 -2.35 26.96 -11.84
CA LYS A 98 -1.63 26.38 -10.70
C LYS A 98 -1.34 24.90 -10.86
N LEU A 99 -1.73 24.29 -11.97
CA LEU A 99 -1.47 22.88 -12.21
C LEU A 99 0.04 22.63 -12.36
N PRO A 100 0.57 21.49 -11.86
CA PRO A 100 1.98 21.16 -11.96
C PRO A 100 2.40 20.69 -13.37
N PHE A 101 1.50 20.79 -14.35
CA PHE A 101 1.72 20.38 -15.73
C PHE A 101 1.17 21.45 -16.69
N PRO A 102 1.75 21.56 -17.91
CA PRO A 102 1.23 22.46 -18.93
C PRO A 102 -0.24 22.16 -19.25
N CYS A 103 -1.09 23.17 -19.09
CA CYS A 103 -2.52 23.09 -19.35
C CYS A 103 -2.88 24.15 -20.41
N PRO A 104 -3.48 23.76 -21.57
CA PRO A 104 -3.97 24.72 -22.55
C PRO A 104 -4.99 25.67 -21.92
N GLU A 105 -5.00 26.93 -22.33
CA GLU A 105 -6.00 27.88 -21.85
C GLU A 105 -7.38 27.57 -22.45
N LEU A 106 -8.43 27.68 -21.63
CA LEU A 106 -9.81 27.63 -22.10
C LEU A 106 -10.19 28.98 -22.70
N ASP A 107 -10.58 29.01 -23.97
CA ASP A 107 -11.19 30.18 -24.59
C ASP A 107 -12.57 30.44 -23.96
N LEU A 108 -12.58 31.28 -22.92
CA LEU A 108 -13.80 31.67 -22.23
C LEU A 108 -14.73 32.53 -23.09
N ALA A 109 -14.23 33.25 -24.10
CA ALA A 109 -15.07 34.14 -24.90
C ALA A 109 -16.09 33.33 -25.73
N ASN A 110 -15.67 32.16 -26.21
CA ASN A 110 -16.49 31.25 -27.01
C ASN A 110 -16.93 29.99 -26.25
N ALA A 111 -16.75 29.96 -24.93
CA ALA A 111 -17.04 28.79 -24.13
C ALA A 111 -18.54 28.45 -24.11
N THR A 112 -18.85 27.25 -24.58
CA THR A 112 -20.15 26.58 -24.45
C THR A 112 -20.12 25.53 -23.34
N ALA A 113 -21.28 25.07 -22.87
CA ALA A 113 -21.35 23.98 -21.90
C ALA A 113 -20.62 22.70 -22.38
N LEU A 114 -20.66 22.41 -23.68
CA LEU A 114 -19.94 21.29 -24.27
C LEU A 114 -18.43 21.52 -24.24
N SER A 115 -17.95 22.70 -24.63
CA SER A 115 -16.51 23.00 -24.59
C SER A 115 -15.94 22.93 -23.17
N VAL A 116 -16.69 23.35 -22.14
CA VAL A 116 -16.29 23.22 -20.73
C VAL A 116 -16.21 21.76 -20.30
N LEU A 117 -17.15 20.92 -20.75
CA LEU A 117 -17.15 19.49 -20.51
C LEU A 117 -15.95 18.79 -21.19
N ASP A 118 -15.63 19.18 -22.42
CA ASP A 118 -14.49 18.58 -23.13
C ASP A 118 -13.15 19.06 -22.58
N TYR A 119 -13.08 20.33 -22.13
CA TYR A 119 -11.95 20.86 -21.39
C TYR A 119 -11.73 20.10 -20.07
N ALA A 120 -12.79 19.77 -19.34
CA ALA A 120 -12.72 18.92 -18.15
C ALA A 120 -12.07 17.57 -18.44
N LYS A 121 -12.57 16.87 -19.46
CA LYS A 121 -12.02 15.56 -19.88
C LYS A 121 -10.56 15.67 -20.32
N MET A 122 -10.20 16.76 -21.00
CA MET A 122 -8.82 17.03 -21.40
C MET A 122 -7.92 17.20 -20.18
N ILE A 123 -8.34 17.99 -19.18
CA ILE A 123 -7.60 18.14 -17.92
C ILE A 123 -7.43 16.80 -17.22
N ASP A 124 -8.48 15.99 -17.13
CA ASP A 124 -8.39 14.64 -16.54
C ASP A 124 -7.34 13.79 -17.27
N GLY A 125 -7.33 13.82 -18.60
CA GLY A 125 -6.32 13.14 -19.41
C GLY A 125 -4.90 13.66 -19.18
N LEU A 126 -4.71 14.98 -19.09
CA LEU A 126 -3.42 15.60 -18.79
C LEU A 126 -2.93 15.24 -17.39
N MET A 127 -3.80 15.31 -16.39
CA MET A 127 -3.52 14.92 -15.02
C MET A 127 -3.09 13.45 -14.95
N LEU A 128 -3.83 12.55 -15.57
CA LEU A 128 -3.49 11.12 -15.57
C LEU A 128 -2.13 10.86 -16.22
N ARG A 129 -1.82 11.53 -17.34
CA ARG A 129 -0.50 11.45 -17.98
C ARG A 129 0.62 11.98 -17.09
N TRP A 130 0.39 13.11 -16.42
CA TRP A 130 1.36 13.69 -15.50
C TRP A 130 1.65 12.75 -14.33
N ILE A 131 0.62 12.25 -13.65
CA ILE A 131 0.78 11.29 -12.54
C ILE A 131 1.48 10.01 -13.02
N GLN A 132 1.16 9.52 -14.23
CA GLN A 132 1.84 8.36 -14.79
C GLN A 132 3.33 8.65 -15.01
N GLY A 133 3.67 9.84 -15.51
CA GLY A 133 5.06 10.30 -15.62
C GLY A 133 5.80 10.38 -14.29
N GLU A 134 5.14 10.87 -13.23
CA GLU A 134 5.71 10.88 -11.86
C GLU A 134 5.98 9.46 -11.34
N VAL A 135 5.07 8.52 -11.61
CA VAL A 135 5.26 7.11 -11.23
C VAL A 135 6.40 6.46 -12.01
N ASP A 136 6.45 6.68 -13.33
CA ASP A 136 7.43 6.04 -14.21
C ASP A 136 8.84 6.60 -14.02
N SER A 137 8.98 7.89 -13.71
CA SER A 137 10.27 8.53 -13.40
C SER A 137 10.79 8.20 -12.00
N SER A 138 9.91 7.87 -11.05
CA SER A 138 10.30 7.56 -9.68
C SER A 138 11.07 6.24 -9.58
N GLU A 139 12.29 6.27 -9.06
CA GLU A 139 13.06 5.06 -8.74
C GLU A 139 12.41 4.21 -7.64
N LYS A 140 11.68 4.84 -6.72
CA LYS A 140 11.00 4.18 -5.59
C LYS A 140 9.86 3.30 -6.05
N LEU A 141 9.06 3.82 -6.97
CA LEU A 141 7.78 3.21 -7.33
C LEU A 141 7.90 2.06 -8.34
N TYR A 142 9.08 1.45 -8.47
CA TYR A 142 9.36 0.41 -9.46
C TYR A 142 8.46 -0.83 -9.32
N LEU A 143 7.97 -1.13 -8.11
CA LEU A 143 7.04 -2.22 -7.84
C LEU A 143 5.61 -1.96 -8.33
N ILE A 144 5.24 -0.70 -8.60
CA ILE A 144 3.93 -0.35 -9.14
C ILE A 144 3.98 0.10 -10.61
N LYS A 145 5.18 0.29 -11.17
CA LYS A 145 5.37 0.59 -12.61
C LYS A 145 4.79 -0.50 -13.49
N GLY A 146 4.14 -0.08 -14.57
CA GLY A 146 3.56 -1.00 -15.56
C GLY A 146 2.41 -1.86 -15.04
N ARG A 147 1.93 -1.64 -13.80
CA ARG A 147 0.88 -2.46 -13.19
C ARG A 147 -0.41 -2.35 -14.00
N ARG A 148 -0.78 -3.46 -14.62
CA ARG A 148 -2.05 -3.62 -15.32
C ARG A 148 -3.14 -3.92 -14.30
N GLU A 149 -4.35 -3.45 -14.57
CA GLU A 149 -5.52 -3.75 -13.75
C GLU A 149 -6.59 -4.42 -14.60
N PRO A 150 -7.33 -5.43 -14.07
CA PRO A 150 -8.42 -6.05 -14.79
C PRO A 150 -9.49 -5.01 -15.15
N ARG A 151 -9.92 -4.99 -16.42
CA ARG A 151 -11.01 -4.15 -16.91
C ARG A 151 -12.19 -5.04 -17.29
N LYS A 152 -13.42 -4.54 -17.11
CA LYS A 152 -14.62 -5.26 -17.54
C LYS A 152 -14.60 -5.36 -19.07
N ASP A 153 -14.73 -6.58 -19.59
CA ASP A 153 -14.83 -6.90 -21.03
C ASP A 153 -13.65 -6.39 -21.90
N MET A 154 -12.49 -6.12 -21.29
CA MET A 154 -11.30 -5.61 -21.98
C MET A 154 -10.02 -6.24 -21.42
N ALA A 155 -8.98 -6.28 -22.25
CA ALA A 155 -7.65 -6.67 -21.81
C ALA A 155 -7.18 -5.82 -20.60
N PRO A 156 -6.45 -6.41 -19.63
CA PRO A 156 -5.83 -5.66 -18.56
C PRO A 156 -4.94 -4.55 -19.13
N ALA A 157 -5.12 -3.33 -18.63
CA ALA A 157 -4.33 -2.20 -19.09
C ALA A 157 -3.81 -1.39 -17.89
N PRO A 158 -2.69 -0.67 -18.06
CA PRO A 158 -2.16 0.21 -17.04
C PRO A 158 -3.24 1.17 -16.56
N GLN A 159 -3.35 1.31 -15.25
CA GLN A 159 -4.24 2.29 -14.63
C GLN A 159 -3.49 2.96 -13.50
N THR A 160 -3.23 4.26 -13.66
CA THR A 160 -2.49 5.09 -12.71
C THR A 160 -3.29 5.31 -11.44
N LEU A 161 -4.52 5.82 -11.57
CA LEU A 161 -5.43 6.11 -10.47
C LEU A 161 -6.52 5.04 -10.38
N ARG A 162 -6.31 4.04 -9.53
CA ARG A 162 -7.33 3.05 -9.19
C ARG A 162 -7.18 2.58 -7.74
N LEU A 163 -8.32 2.42 -7.08
CA LEU A 163 -8.38 1.70 -5.81
C LEU A 163 -8.01 0.23 -6.05
N ARG A 164 -6.87 -0.16 -5.49
CA ARG A 164 -6.28 -1.50 -5.70
C ARG A 164 -7.02 -2.55 -4.86
N HIS A 165 -7.10 -3.78 -5.37
CA HIS A 165 -7.85 -4.85 -4.73
C HIS A 165 -7.33 -5.24 -3.36
N TYR A 166 -6.01 -5.19 -3.16
CA TYR A 166 -5.40 -5.51 -1.86
C TYR A 166 -5.86 -4.57 -0.73
N LEU A 167 -6.34 -3.36 -1.05
CA LEU A 167 -6.80 -2.40 -0.03
C LEU A 167 -8.13 -2.81 0.62
N PHE A 168 -8.93 -3.67 -0.02
CA PHE A 168 -10.24 -4.11 0.50
C PHE A 168 -10.39 -5.63 0.62
N MET A 169 -9.61 -6.40 -0.13
CA MET A 169 -9.60 -7.87 -0.05
C MET A 169 -8.84 -8.37 1.18
N VAL A 170 -7.72 -7.74 1.53
CA VAL A 170 -6.95 -8.09 2.72
C VAL A 170 -7.65 -7.51 3.94
N LYS A 171 -8.18 -8.36 4.83
CA LYS A 171 -9.01 -7.91 5.97
C LYS A 171 -8.21 -7.34 7.13
N THR A 172 -7.04 -7.92 7.42
CA THR A 172 -6.15 -7.45 8.48
C THR A 172 -5.46 -6.14 8.08
N GLN A 173 -5.60 -5.11 8.91
CA GLN A 173 -5.01 -3.79 8.66
C GLN A 173 -3.48 -3.83 8.55
N LYS A 174 -2.81 -4.48 9.51
CA LYS A 174 -1.34 -4.59 9.51
C LYS A 174 -0.79 -5.22 8.23
N HIS A 175 -1.48 -6.24 7.70
CA HIS A 175 -1.07 -6.89 6.44
C HIS A 175 -1.24 -5.95 5.23
N ARG A 176 -2.32 -5.14 5.21
CA ARG A 176 -2.50 -4.11 4.18
C ARG A 176 -1.41 -3.06 4.25
N GLU A 177 -1.09 -2.58 5.43
CA GLU A 177 -0.05 -1.56 5.67
C GLU A 177 1.32 -2.08 5.26
N ALA A 178 1.68 -3.31 5.66
CA ALA A 178 2.91 -3.96 5.24
C ALA A 178 3.04 -4.01 3.71
N LEU A 179 2.04 -4.56 3.02
CA LEU A 179 2.07 -4.67 1.56
C LEU A 179 2.09 -3.29 0.87
N THR A 180 1.31 -2.33 1.37
CA THR A 180 1.28 -0.97 0.82
C THR A 180 2.63 -0.27 1.04
N SER A 181 3.27 -0.49 2.20
CA SER A 181 4.58 0.09 2.50
C SER A 181 5.67 -0.42 1.58
N LEU A 182 5.63 -1.71 1.21
CA LEU A 182 6.53 -2.29 0.20
C LEU A 182 6.31 -1.65 -1.17
N LEU A 183 5.06 -1.57 -1.62
CA LEU A 183 4.72 -1.05 -2.95
C LEU A 183 5.01 0.44 -3.13
N LEU A 184 4.92 1.22 -2.05
CA LEU A 184 5.13 2.67 -2.07
C LEU A 184 6.49 3.10 -1.52
N SER A 185 7.38 2.14 -1.24
CA SER A 185 8.71 2.39 -0.67
C SER A 185 8.70 3.23 0.62
N THR A 186 7.74 2.94 1.51
CA THR A 186 7.66 3.54 2.85
C THR A 186 8.01 2.53 3.95
N HIS A 187 8.68 1.43 3.58
CA HIS A 187 9.11 0.36 4.48
C HIS A 187 10.46 0.68 5.15
N LEU A 188 10.78 -0.06 6.21
CA LEU A 188 11.99 0.13 7.02
C LEU A 188 13.15 -0.78 6.58
N LEU A 189 13.25 -1.10 5.29
CA LEU A 189 14.37 -1.88 4.75
C LEU A 189 15.55 -0.96 4.40
N ALA A 190 16.77 -1.49 4.40
CA ALA A 190 18.00 -0.71 4.24
C ALA A 190 18.01 0.11 2.94
N VAL A 191 17.45 -0.43 1.85
CA VAL A 191 17.37 0.28 0.55
C VAL A 191 16.67 1.63 0.65
N GLU A 192 15.70 1.78 1.57
CA GLU A 192 14.96 3.02 1.81
C GLU A 192 15.45 3.79 3.03
N ILE A 193 15.68 3.15 4.17
CA ILE A 193 16.14 3.86 5.39
C ILE A 193 17.45 4.59 5.14
N LEU A 194 18.42 3.92 4.52
CA LEU A 194 19.76 4.48 4.36
C LEU A 194 19.83 5.57 3.28
N ARG A 195 18.73 5.84 2.55
CA ARG A 195 18.63 7.01 1.67
C ARG A 195 18.62 8.32 2.45
N TYR A 196 18.11 8.26 3.67
CA TYR A 196 17.99 9.40 4.54
C TYR A 196 19.20 9.43 5.47
N GLY A 197 19.78 10.61 5.62
CA GLY A 197 20.73 10.86 6.70
C GLY A 197 19.93 11.12 7.97
N ASP A 198 20.45 10.65 9.10
CA ASP A 198 20.00 11.10 10.41
C ASP A 198 21.06 12.03 11.02
N HIS A 199 20.79 12.60 12.19
CA HIS A 199 21.74 13.52 12.83
C HIS A 199 23.06 12.85 13.26
N ALA A 200 23.06 11.53 13.42
CA ALA A 200 24.22 10.78 13.88
C ALA A 200 25.03 10.19 12.72
N GLN A 201 24.40 9.95 11.57
CA GLN A 201 24.98 9.21 10.46
C GLN A 201 24.55 9.78 9.10
N PRO A 202 25.52 9.98 8.18
CA PRO A 202 25.22 10.50 6.85
C PRO A 202 24.34 9.52 6.07
N ARG A 203 23.63 10.08 5.08
CA ARG A 203 22.93 9.29 4.07
C ARG A 203 23.92 8.41 3.30
N GLU A 204 23.50 7.20 2.97
CA GLU A 204 24.23 6.31 2.07
C GLU A 204 23.74 6.54 0.64
N ASN A 205 24.52 7.33 -0.11
CA ASN A 205 24.19 7.65 -1.51
C ASN A 205 24.36 6.45 -2.42
N ASP A 206 25.28 5.54 -2.10
CA ASP A 206 25.55 4.37 -2.91
C ASP A 206 24.56 3.24 -2.60
N ARG A 207 23.69 2.92 -3.56
CA ARG A 207 22.69 1.85 -3.40
C ARG A 207 23.35 0.51 -3.10
N SER A 208 24.54 0.23 -3.64
CA SER A 208 25.23 -1.05 -3.45
C SER A 208 25.65 -1.28 -1.99
N LYS A 209 25.84 -0.21 -1.22
CA LYS A 209 26.20 -0.27 0.21
C LYS A 209 25.01 -0.46 1.14
N ARG A 210 23.77 -0.40 0.62
CA ARG A 210 22.55 -0.62 1.41
C ARG A 210 22.24 -2.10 1.56
N VAL A 211 23.23 -2.86 2.01
CA VAL A 211 23.19 -4.33 2.08
C VAL A 211 22.26 -4.83 3.18
N CYS A 212 21.81 -6.06 3.02
CA CYS A 212 20.91 -6.77 3.93
C CYS A 212 21.49 -6.89 5.33
N ARG A 213 20.67 -6.57 6.34
CA ARG A 213 21.05 -6.67 7.75
C ARG A 213 21.38 -8.08 8.21
N PHE A 214 20.84 -9.10 7.52
CA PHE A 214 21.11 -10.50 7.83
C PHE A 214 22.30 -11.02 7.03
N CYS A 215 22.22 -11.07 5.69
CA CYS A 215 23.26 -11.71 4.89
C CYS A 215 24.50 -10.83 4.67
N LYS A 216 24.35 -9.49 4.73
CA LYS A 216 25.41 -8.48 4.51
C LYS A 216 26.10 -8.55 3.14
N ILE A 217 25.48 -9.23 2.18
CA ILE A 217 26.02 -9.46 0.83
C ILE A 217 25.21 -8.67 -0.19
N GLU A 218 23.91 -8.96 -0.30
CA GLU A 218 23.01 -8.36 -1.28
C GLU A 218 22.33 -7.09 -0.75
N VAL A 219 21.90 -6.20 -1.65
CA VAL A 219 21.11 -5.00 -1.29
C VAL A 219 19.79 -5.41 -0.62
N GLU A 220 19.42 -4.77 0.49
CA GLU A 220 18.20 -5.08 1.23
C GLU A 220 16.94 -4.52 0.55
N THR A 221 16.57 -5.12 -0.58
CA THR A 221 15.32 -4.81 -1.28
C THR A 221 14.17 -5.67 -0.76
N PRO A 222 12.90 -5.30 -1.03
CA PRO A 222 11.75 -6.16 -0.77
C PRO A 222 11.92 -7.58 -1.31
N GLU A 223 12.39 -7.73 -2.55
CA GLU A 223 12.58 -9.03 -3.19
C GLU A 223 13.65 -9.85 -2.48
N HIS A 224 14.77 -9.22 -2.10
CA HIS A 224 15.78 -9.90 -1.33
C HIS A 224 15.23 -10.37 0.02
N ALA A 225 14.61 -9.45 0.78
CA ALA A 225 14.09 -9.74 2.10
C ALA A 225 13.01 -10.83 2.10
N LEU A 226 12.07 -10.78 1.14
CA LEU A 226 10.94 -11.70 1.08
C LEU A 226 11.27 -12.99 0.32
N LEU A 227 12.03 -12.94 -0.76
CA LEU A 227 12.10 -14.04 -1.73
C LEU A 227 13.45 -14.75 -1.73
N THR A 228 14.58 -14.07 -1.50
CA THR A 228 15.91 -14.69 -1.71
C THR A 228 16.85 -14.73 -0.51
N CYS A 229 16.60 -13.98 0.57
CA CYS A 229 17.47 -14.00 1.75
C CYS A 229 17.37 -15.33 2.51
N ASP A 230 18.48 -16.05 2.63
CA ASP A 230 18.58 -17.32 3.36
C ASP A 230 19.32 -17.20 4.70
N ALA A 231 19.74 -16.00 5.09
CA ALA A 231 20.57 -15.78 6.28
C ALA A 231 19.78 -15.84 7.60
N SER A 232 18.46 -15.68 7.58
CA SER A 232 17.61 -15.83 8.78
C SER A 232 16.79 -17.12 8.70
N PRO A 233 17.01 -18.09 9.61
CA PRO A 233 16.24 -19.33 9.64
C PRO A 233 14.73 -19.12 9.79
N GLU A 234 14.33 -18.06 10.52
CA GLU A 234 12.93 -17.69 10.69
C GLU A 234 12.30 -17.24 9.37
N VAL A 235 12.99 -16.38 8.61
CA VAL A 235 12.54 -15.94 7.28
C VAL A 235 12.48 -17.11 6.31
N VAL A 236 13.47 -18.01 6.33
CA VAL A 236 13.47 -19.24 5.52
C VAL A 236 12.23 -20.09 5.85
N SER A 237 11.92 -20.30 7.13
CA SER A 237 10.76 -21.06 7.58
C SER A 237 9.43 -20.43 7.09
N LEU A 238 9.28 -19.12 7.27
CA LEU A 238 8.12 -18.37 6.79
C LEU A 238 7.96 -18.49 5.27
N ARG A 239 9.06 -18.37 4.52
CA ARG A 239 9.07 -18.47 3.06
C ARG A 239 8.73 -19.90 2.58
N THR A 240 9.28 -20.93 3.21
CA THR A 240 8.95 -22.32 2.88
C THR A 240 7.46 -22.61 3.12
N ALA A 241 6.91 -22.18 4.25
CA ALA A 241 5.48 -22.34 4.54
C ALA A 241 4.60 -21.57 3.56
N PHE A 242 4.99 -20.32 3.24
CA PHE A 242 4.31 -19.47 2.26
C PHE A 242 4.28 -20.11 0.87
N PHE A 243 5.44 -20.53 0.34
CA PHE A 243 5.51 -21.14 -1.00
C PHE A 243 4.84 -22.50 -1.07
N GLY A 244 4.91 -23.30 0.01
CA GLY A 244 4.19 -24.55 0.11
C GLY A 244 2.69 -24.35 -0.11
N LYS A 245 2.10 -23.33 0.52
CA LYS A 245 0.68 -23.00 0.33
C LYS A 245 0.41 -22.32 -1.02
N LEU A 246 1.23 -21.35 -1.41
CA LEU A 246 1.05 -20.57 -2.64
C LEU A 246 0.99 -21.47 -3.88
N PHE A 247 1.90 -22.45 -3.97
CA PHE A 247 1.97 -23.35 -5.13
C PHE A 247 0.92 -24.45 -5.13
N ILE A 248 0.27 -24.71 -3.99
CA ILE A 248 -0.93 -25.53 -3.95
C ILE A 248 -2.13 -24.74 -4.51
N ASP A 249 -2.29 -23.49 -4.04
CA ASP A 249 -3.43 -22.65 -4.42
C ASP A 249 -3.33 -22.18 -5.89
N VAL A 250 -2.12 -21.88 -6.38
CA VAL A 250 -1.86 -21.41 -7.75
C VAL A 250 -0.58 -22.06 -8.30
N PRO A 251 -0.67 -23.30 -8.86
CA PRO A 251 0.49 -24.05 -9.33
C PRO A 251 1.31 -23.35 -10.43
N THR A 252 0.67 -22.53 -11.26
CA THR A 252 1.35 -21.78 -12.34
C THR A 252 2.40 -20.82 -11.80
N LEU A 253 2.24 -20.31 -10.57
CA LEU A 253 3.24 -19.43 -9.95
C LEU A 253 4.57 -20.13 -9.69
N ARG A 254 4.60 -21.47 -9.56
CA ARG A 254 5.86 -22.22 -9.40
C ARG A 254 6.73 -22.07 -10.64
N VAL A 255 6.13 -22.28 -11.82
CA VAL A 255 6.84 -22.13 -13.10
C VAL A 255 7.25 -20.68 -13.30
N LEU A 256 6.38 -19.72 -12.94
CA LEU A 256 6.71 -18.29 -13.06
C LEU A 256 7.87 -17.88 -12.16
N MET A 257 8.04 -18.48 -10.98
CA MET A 257 9.16 -18.19 -10.09
C MET A 257 10.52 -18.56 -10.70
N GLU A 258 10.57 -19.59 -11.56
CA GLU A 258 11.81 -20.05 -12.19
C GLU A 258 12.23 -19.20 -13.39
N ILE A 259 11.26 -18.53 -14.05
CA ILE A 259 11.50 -17.79 -15.30
C ILE A 259 11.50 -16.27 -15.12
N LEU A 260 10.86 -15.76 -14.06
CA LEU A 260 10.73 -14.32 -13.84
C LEU A 260 11.79 -13.82 -12.86
N GLU A 261 12.27 -12.61 -13.11
CA GLU A 261 13.04 -11.85 -12.13
C GLU A 261 12.24 -11.67 -10.82
N PRO A 262 12.90 -11.65 -9.65
CA PRO A 262 12.23 -11.58 -8.35
C PRO A 262 11.21 -10.44 -8.23
N SER A 263 11.49 -9.28 -8.82
CA SER A 263 10.57 -8.13 -8.79
C SER A 263 9.32 -8.36 -9.63
N GLU A 264 9.47 -8.99 -10.80
CA GLU A 264 8.34 -9.31 -11.69
C GLU A 264 7.51 -10.45 -11.13
N PHE A 265 8.16 -11.44 -10.49
CA PHE A 265 7.46 -12.47 -9.75
C PHE A 265 6.66 -11.88 -8.58
N PHE A 266 7.25 -10.97 -7.80
CA PHE A 266 6.55 -10.30 -6.70
C PHE A 266 5.33 -9.51 -7.19
N LYS A 267 5.46 -8.75 -8.29
CA LYS A 267 4.33 -8.05 -8.93
C LYS A 267 3.23 -9.01 -9.35
N THR A 268 3.60 -10.15 -9.92
CA THR A 268 2.65 -11.18 -10.38
C THR A 268 1.85 -11.76 -9.22
N MET A 269 2.51 -12.09 -8.10
CA MET A 269 1.82 -12.59 -6.90
C MET A 269 0.83 -11.58 -6.33
N ILE A 270 1.12 -10.28 -6.40
CA ILE A 270 0.24 -9.21 -5.89
C ILE A 270 -0.94 -8.94 -6.83
N TYR A 271 -0.78 -9.20 -8.12
CA TYR A 271 -1.84 -9.04 -9.10
C TYR A 271 -2.96 -10.07 -8.90
N GLU A 272 -2.59 -11.31 -8.56
CA GLU A 272 -3.52 -12.40 -8.38
C GLU A 272 -4.46 -12.18 -7.19
N ARG A 273 -5.76 -12.35 -7.41
CA ARG A 273 -6.78 -12.03 -6.39
C ARG A 273 -6.92 -13.11 -5.33
N SER A 274 -6.73 -14.37 -5.73
CA SER A 274 -6.87 -15.52 -4.81
C SER A 274 -5.77 -15.55 -3.76
N THR A 275 -4.56 -15.08 -4.09
CA THR A 275 -3.37 -15.18 -3.22
C THR A 275 -3.08 -13.90 -2.45
N ILE A 276 -3.76 -12.78 -2.74
CA ILE A 276 -3.39 -11.47 -2.19
C ILE A 276 -3.37 -11.41 -0.65
N ALA A 277 -4.30 -12.11 0.00
CA ALA A 277 -4.34 -12.18 1.47
C ALA A 277 -3.17 -12.99 2.04
N LEU A 278 -2.76 -14.05 1.33
CA LEU A 278 -1.61 -14.88 1.68
C LEU A 278 -0.30 -14.09 1.53
N VAL A 279 -0.13 -13.40 0.38
CA VAL A 279 1.03 -12.55 0.10
C VAL A 279 1.16 -11.41 1.12
N ALA A 280 0.05 -10.73 1.44
CA ALA A 280 0.06 -9.64 2.40
C ALA A 280 0.40 -10.11 3.83
N LYS A 281 -0.08 -11.28 4.24
CA LYS A 281 0.28 -11.89 5.53
C LYS A 281 1.78 -12.22 5.56
N PHE A 282 2.28 -12.90 4.54
CA PHE A 282 3.69 -13.27 4.43
C PHE A 282 4.61 -12.04 4.47
N ALA A 283 4.27 -11.00 3.70
CA ALA A 283 5.01 -9.74 3.70
C ALA A 283 5.06 -9.10 5.10
N TYR A 284 3.93 -9.11 5.83
CA TYR A 284 3.91 -8.61 7.21
C TYR A 284 4.82 -9.43 8.13
N GLU A 285 4.71 -10.75 8.13
CA GLU A 285 5.49 -11.63 9.00
C GLU A 285 7.00 -11.49 8.75
N VAL A 286 7.43 -11.46 7.48
CA VAL A 286 8.85 -11.22 7.14
C VAL A 286 9.31 -9.84 7.60
N LEU A 287 8.51 -8.79 7.37
CA LEU A 287 8.89 -7.44 7.78
C LEU A 287 9.01 -7.30 9.30
N GLU A 288 8.16 -7.95 10.09
CA GLU A 288 8.31 -7.96 11.56
C GLU A 288 9.67 -8.54 11.95
N VAL A 289 10.11 -9.64 11.34
CA VAL A 289 11.44 -10.23 11.58
C VAL A 289 12.56 -9.25 11.21
N PHE A 290 12.48 -8.59 10.06
CA PHE A 290 13.48 -7.59 9.68
C PHE A 290 13.49 -6.41 10.65
N TYR A 291 12.32 -5.93 11.08
CA TYR A 291 12.20 -4.70 11.88
C TYR A 291 12.67 -4.87 13.33
N THR A 292 12.79 -6.10 13.84
CA THR A 292 13.43 -6.35 15.14
C THR A 292 14.95 -6.24 15.11
N THR A 293 15.57 -6.32 13.93
CA THR A 293 17.02 -6.27 13.76
C THR A 293 17.44 -4.89 13.24
N PRO A 294 18.44 -4.21 13.84
CA PRO A 294 18.95 -2.95 13.31
C PRO A 294 19.46 -3.08 11.86
N VAL A 295 19.29 -2.02 11.06
CA VAL A 295 19.85 -1.96 9.71
C VAL A 295 21.37 -2.05 9.77
N PHE A 296 21.96 -2.92 8.94
CA PHE A 296 23.40 -3.00 8.84
C PHE A 296 23.96 -1.80 8.06
N ARG A 297 25.04 -1.24 8.59
CA ARG A 297 25.82 -0.20 7.94
C ARG A 297 27.27 -0.68 7.93
N SER A 298 27.87 -0.75 6.74
CA SER A 298 29.30 -1.01 6.61
C SER A 298 30.07 0.10 7.31
N ALA A 299 31.10 -0.25 8.08
CA ALA A 299 32.07 0.75 8.55
C ALA A 299 32.69 1.44 7.34
N VAL A 300 32.79 2.77 7.41
CA VAL A 300 33.44 3.62 6.39
C VAL A 300 34.94 3.40 6.43
#